data_AF-A0A359KKS3-F1
#
_entry.id   AF-A0A359KKS3-F1
#
_cell.length_a   1.000
_cell.length_b   1.000
_cell.length_c   1.000
_cell.angle_alpha   90.00
_cell.angle_beta   90.00
_cell.angle_gamma   90.00
#
_symmetry.space_group_name_H-M   'P 1'
#
loop_
_entity.id
_entity.type
_entity.pdbx_description
1 polymer ?
#
loop_
_entity_poly.entity_id
_entity_poly.type
_entity_poly.pdbx_seq_one_letter_code
_entity_poly.pdbx_strand_id
1 'polypeptide(L)' 'MRIRSIGVVGAGTMGSGIAALAASAGIPVVLLDIPGER' A
#
# COMPACT_ATOMS: atom_id res chain seq x y z
N MET A 1 -9.39 18.16 6.52
CA MET A 1 -9.03 17.28 5.39
C MET A 1 -9.27 15.83 5.78
N ARG A 2 -9.84 14.98 4.91
CA ARG A 2 -9.98 13.53 5.12
C ARG A 2 -9.35 12.79 3.94
N ILE A 3 -8.44 11.86 4.22
CA ILE A 3 -7.84 11.01 3.19
C ILE A 3 -8.91 10.01 2.72
N ARG A 4 -9.10 9.90 1.40
CA ARG A 4 -10.11 9.04 0.77
C ARG A 4 -9.51 7.73 0.22
N SER A 5 -8.22 7.74 -0.08
CA SER A 5 -7.47 6.60 -0.61
C SER A 5 -5.98 6.82 -0.40
N ILE A 6 -5.21 5.75 -0.33
CA ILE A 6 -3.74 5.78 -0.19
C ILE A 6 -3.12 4.98 -1.34
N GLY A 7 -2.09 5.54 -1.96
CA GLY A 7 -1.21 4.81 -2.89
C GLY A 7 0.10 4.47 -2.20
N VAL A 8 0.52 3.20 -2.26
CA VAL A 8 1.82 2.75 -1.78
C VAL A 8 2.62 2.24 -2.97
N VAL A 9 3.83 2.78 -3.15
CA VAL A 9 4.74 2.40 -4.24
C VAL A 9 5.87 1.54 -3.67
N GLY A 10 6.02 0.34 -4.19
CA GLY A 10 6.89 -0.72 -3.68
C GLY A 10 6.13 -1.70 -2.78
N ALA A 11 6.18 -2.99 -3.11
CA ALA A 11 5.56 -4.10 -2.40
C ALA A 11 6.57 -4.96 -1.62
N GLY A 12 7.79 -4.46 -1.43
CA GLY A 12 8.75 -5.02 -0.47
C GLY A 12 8.22 -4.98 0.98
N THR A 13 9.01 -5.49 1.94
CA THR A 13 8.57 -5.67 3.34
C THR A 13 7.96 -4.42 3.96
N MET A 14 8.58 -3.25 3.75
CA MET A 14 8.07 -1.99 4.30
C MET A 14 6.77 -1.54 3.62
N GLY A 15 6.73 -1.55 2.28
CA GLY A 15 5.56 -1.09 1.53
C GLY A 15 4.33 -1.95 1.76
N SER A 16 4.51 -3.27 1.80
CA SER A 16 3.45 -4.21 2.18
C SER A 16 2.95 -3.97 3.62
N GLY A 17 3.84 -3.67 4.56
CA GLY A 17 3.45 -3.34 5.94
C GLY A 17 2.65 -2.04 6.05
N ILE A 18 3.07 -1.00 5.33
CA ILE A 18 2.35 0.29 5.28
C ILE A 18 0.96 0.10 4.66
N ALA A 19 0.88 -0.61 3.53
CA ALA A 19 -0.37 -0.89 2.85
C ALA A 19 -1.33 -1.71 3.73
N ALA A 20 -0.83 -2.73 4.41
CA ALA A 20 -1.63 -3.55 5.33
C ALA A 20 -2.18 -2.72 6.50
N LEU A 21 -1.36 -1.86 7.11
CA LEU A 21 -1.81 -0.97 8.19
C LEU A 21 -2.89 -0.01 7.70
N ALA A 22 -2.67 0.67 6.57
CA ALA A 22 -3.63 1.61 5.99
C ALA A 22 -4.96 0.92 5.62
N ALA A 23 -4.90 -0.27 5.05
CA ALA A 23 -6.08 -1.07 4.74
C ALA A 23 -6.81 -1.51 6.02
N SER A 24 -6.09 -1.92 7.07
CA SER A 24 -6.67 -2.29 8.36
C SER A 24 -7.38 -1.11 9.06
N ALA A 25 -6.94 0.11 8.80
CA ALA A 25 -7.60 1.34 9.24
C ALA A 25 -8.86 1.69 8.41
N GLY A 26 -9.26 0.84 7.46
CA GLY A 26 -10.45 1.03 6.63
C GLY A 26 -10.27 2.04 5.49
N ILE A 27 -9.03 2.41 5.16
CA ILE A 27 -8.74 3.32 4.05
C ILE A 27 -8.46 2.48 2.80
N PRO A 28 -9.14 2.73 1.66
CA PRO A 28 -8.81 2.06 0.41
C PRO A 28 -7.34 2.27 0.00
N VAL A 29 -6.63 1.17 -0.29
CA VAL A 29 -5.21 1.20 -0.68
C VAL A 29 -5.01 0.64 -2.07
N VAL A 30 -4.22 1.34 -2.88
CA VAL A 30 -3.62 0.80 -4.10
C VAL A 30 -2.15 0.54 -3.81
N LEU A 31 -1.74 -0.72 -3.85
CA LEU A 31 -0.33 -1.13 -3.74
C LEU A 31 0.20 -1.38 -5.15
N LEU A 32 1.21 -0.61 -5.56
CA LEU A 32 1.82 -0.69 -6.87
C LEU A 32 3.28 -1.13 -6.73
N ASP A 33 3.68 -2.12 -7.49
CA ASP A 33 5.08 -2.48 -7.68
C ASP A 33 5.33 -2.93 -9.12
N ILE A 34 6.59 -2.99 -9.52
CA ILE A 34 7.00 -3.63 -10.77
C ILE A 34 6.93 -5.15 -10.62
N PRO A 35 6.84 -5.91 -11.73
CA PRO A 35 6.98 -7.36 -11.67
C PRO A 35 8.28 -7.76 -10.99
N GLY A 36 8.22 -8.69 -10.02
CA GLY A 36 9.43 -9.23 -9.40
C GLY A 36 10.28 -10.00 -10.41
N GLU A 37 11.60 -9.86 -10.32
CA GLU A 37 12.52 -10.79 -10.96
C GLU A 37 12.37 -12.16 -10.31
N ARG A 38 12.18 -13.20 -11.13
CA ARG A 38 12.29 -14.59 -10.69
C ARG A 38 13.75 -14.99 -10.61
#